data_AF-A0A9R1NTU5-F1
#
_entry.id   AF-A0A9R1NTU5-F1
#
_cell.length_a   1.000
_cell.length_b   1.000
_cell.length_c   1.000
_cell.angle_alpha   90.00
_cell.angle_beta   90.00
_cell.angle_gamma   90.00
#
_symmetry.space_group_name_H-M   'P 1'
#
loop_
_entity.id
_entity.type
_entity.pdbx_description
1 polymer ?
#
loop_
_entity_poly.entity_id
_entity_poly.type
_entity_poly.pdbx_seq_one_letter_code
_entity_poly.pdbx_strand_id
1 'polypeptide(L)'
;MVNGGVVNTWACINFAWEVTDAHALNFCDELVLMCNVSGMDFRPEPVLPVAAYDPKSVARSLKKHHKRVMNILGPRRQKLDLLILILPDNNGTLYGDIKRILETDIGVVSQCCLAKHVFMPKKQYFANVALKINVKAGGRNTVLVSALERKLPRIGKIPTIIFGADVSHPHPGEGCSSPSASQDWPEITKYAGLVSPQTHREEVINNLFNEETAHFFQEGNWMHTWENHILQGWCQQWTA
;
A
#
# COMPACT_ATOMS: atom_id res chain seq x y z
N MET A 1 -16.30 -5.01 4.00
CA MET A 1 -15.27 -4.14 4.64
C MET A 1 -15.97 -3.27 5.69
N VAL A 2 -15.24 -2.69 6.65
CA VAL A 2 -15.84 -1.78 7.66
C VAL A 2 -16.17 -0.44 7.01
N ASN A 3 -15.19 0.14 6.29
CA ASN A 3 -15.40 1.26 5.39
C ASN A 3 -14.54 1.09 4.15
N GLY A 4 -15.14 1.30 3.00
CA GLY A 4 -14.47 1.28 1.71
C GLY A 4 -13.62 2.54 1.49
N GLY A 5 -12.43 2.36 0.95
CA GLY A 5 -11.66 3.43 0.34
C GLY A 5 -12.29 3.87 -0.97
N VAL A 6 -11.89 5.06 -1.42
CA VAL A 6 -12.38 5.68 -2.66
C VAL A 6 -11.24 5.70 -3.67
N VAL A 7 -11.49 5.22 -4.89
CA VAL A 7 -10.56 5.27 -6.02
C VAL A 7 -11.27 5.98 -7.18
N ASN A 8 -11.02 7.27 -7.34
CA ASN A 8 -11.65 8.10 -8.36
C ASN A 8 -10.89 8.06 -9.68
N THR A 9 -9.56 7.98 -9.61
CA THR A 9 -8.70 8.00 -10.79
C THR A 9 -7.76 6.81 -10.74
N TRP A 10 -7.81 5.98 -11.77
CA TRP A 10 -6.90 4.84 -11.88
C TRP A 10 -6.49 4.59 -13.32
N ALA A 11 -5.40 3.86 -13.50
CA ALA A 11 -4.92 3.42 -14.80
C ALA A 11 -4.30 2.02 -14.69
N CYS A 12 -4.09 1.36 -15.83
CA CYS A 12 -3.45 0.06 -15.88
C CYS A 12 -2.30 0.02 -16.90
N ILE A 13 -1.17 -0.55 -16.46
CA ILE A 13 -0.02 -0.87 -17.30
C ILE A 13 0.14 -2.38 -17.38
N ASN A 14 0.29 -2.91 -18.59
CA ASN A 14 0.61 -4.31 -18.81
C ASN A 14 2.09 -4.47 -19.21
N PHE A 15 2.87 -5.18 -18.40
CA PHE A 15 4.24 -5.57 -18.69
C PHE A 15 4.38 -7.05 -19.12
N ALA A 16 3.27 -7.81 -19.10
CA ALA A 16 3.23 -9.21 -19.55
C ALA A 16 2.86 -9.25 -21.04
N TRP A 17 3.82 -9.64 -21.88
CA TRP A 17 3.64 -9.67 -23.34
C TRP A 17 2.62 -10.72 -23.79
N GLU A 18 2.45 -11.76 -22.99
CA GLU A 18 1.49 -12.84 -23.21
C GLU A 18 0.04 -12.40 -22.96
N VAL A 19 -0.16 -11.34 -22.17
CA VAL A 19 -1.49 -10.80 -21.85
C VAL A 19 -1.91 -9.81 -22.93
N THR A 20 -3.03 -10.08 -23.60
CA THR A 20 -3.62 -9.15 -24.57
C THR A 20 -4.35 -8.01 -23.88
N ASP A 21 -4.55 -6.89 -24.57
CA ASP A 21 -5.30 -5.74 -24.03
C ASP A 21 -6.73 -6.13 -23.62
N ALA A 22 -7.37 -7.04 -24.35
CA ALA A 22 -8.70 -7.55 -24.01
C ALA A 22 -8.71 -8.36 -22.70
N HIS A 23 -7.73 -9.25 -22.49
CA HIS A 23 -7.61 -10.00 -21.24
C HIS A 23 -7.29 -9.07 -20.06
N ALA A 24 -6.41 -8.09 -20.26
CA ALA A 24 -6.07 -7.11 -19.23
C ALA A 24 -7.28 -6.25 -18.85
N LEU A 25 -8.07 -5.81 -19.83
CA LEU A 25 -9.29 -5.03 -19.60
C LEU A 25 -10.31 -5.84 -18.80
N ASN A 26 -10.65 -7.05 -19.26
CA ASN A 26 -11.59 -7.93 -18.56
C ASN A 26 -11.15 -8.20 -17.11
N PHE A 27 -9.86 -8.45 -16.89
CA PHE A 27 -9.31 -8.65 -15.56
C PHE A 27 -9.46 -7.41 -14.67
N CYS A 28 -9.22 -6.21 -15.21
CA CYS A 28 -9.42 -4.98 -14.47
C CYS A 28 -10.90 -4.77 -14.15
N ASP A 29 -11.81 -5.01 -15.09
CA ASP A 29 -13.25 -4.88 -14.87
C ASP A 29 -13.74 -5.82 -13.75
N GLU A 30 -13.30 -7.08 -13.75
CA GLU A 30 -13.63 -8.03 -12.68
C GLU A 30 -13.05 -7.61 -11.32
N LEU A 31 -11.82 -7.08 -11.31
CA LEU A 31 -11.19 -6.60 -10.08
C LEU A 31 -11.93 -5.36 -9.53
N VAL A 32 -12.29 -4.41 -10.38
CA VAL A 32 -13.03 -3.21 -10.00
C VAL A 32 -14.42 -3.59 -9.49
N LEU A 33 -15.11 -4.51 -10.18
CA LEU A 33 -16.38 -5.07 -9.72
C LEU A 33 -16.23 -5.70 -8.33
N MET A 34 -15.19 -6.49 -8.09
CA MET A 34 -14.96 -7.09 -6.78
C MET A 34 -14.69 -6.04 -5.70
N CYS A 35 -13.95 -4.97 -6.01
CA CYS A 35 -13.74 -3.85 -5.08
C CYS A 35 -15.07 -3.21 -4.68
N ASN A 36 -15.92 -2.91 -5.67
CA ASN A 36 -17.24 -2.32 -5.44
C ASN A 36 -18.16 -3.25 -4.63
N VAL A 37 -18.25 -4.53 -4.99
CA VAL A 37 -19.04 -5.53 -4.24
C VAL A 37 -18.52 -5.70 -2.80
N SER A 38 -17.22 -5.49 -2.57
CA SER A 38 -16.62 -5.56 -1.23
C SER A 38 -16.89 -4.32 -0.37
N GLY A 39 -17.49 -3.27 -0.95
CA GLY A 39 -17.90 -2.03 -0.28
C GLY A 39 -17.01 -0.82 -0.54
N MET A 40 -16.11 -0.88 -1.54
CA MET A 40 -15.34 0.30 -1.99
C MET A 40 -16.15 1.18 -2.93
N ASP A 41 -15.76 2.45 -3.05
CA ASP A 41 -16.19 3.33 -4.15
C ASP A 41 -15.07 3.39 -5.19
N PHE A 42 -15.11 2.48 -6.15
CA PHE A 42 -14.09 2.33 -7.18
C PHE A 42 -14.68 2.66 -8.55
N ARG A 43 -14.18 3.73 -9.18
CA ARG A 43 -14.62 4.16 -10.51
C ARG A 43 -14.42 3.06 -11.57
N PRO A 44 -15.46 2.63 -12.31
CA PRO A 44 -15.35 1.58 -13.32
C PRO A 44 -14.35 1.90 -14.44
N GLU A 45 -14.31 3.14 -14.93
CA GLU A 45 -13.50 3.49 -16.09
C GLU A 45 -12.09 3.98 -15.70
N PRO A 46 -11.02 3.45 -16.33
CA PRO A 46 -9.68 3.98 -16.16
C PRO A 46 -9.54 5.33 -16.88
N VAL A 47 -8.57 6.14 -16.43
CA VAL A 47 -8.25 7.45 -17.03
C VAL A 47 -7.76 7.32 -18.48
N LEU A 48 -7.12 6.20 -18.80
CA LEU A 48 -6.62 5.84 -20.13
C LEU A 48 -6.90 4.36 -20.39
N PRO A 49 -7.06 3.94 -21.66
CA PRO A 49 -7.05 2.53 -22.01
C PRO A 49 -5.79 1.83 -21.49
N VAL A 50 -5.90 0.53 -21.20
CA VAL A 50 -4.77 -0.31 -20.80
C VAL A 50 -3.65 -0.15 -21.83
N ALA A 51 -2.42 0.01 -21.36
CA ALA A 51 -1.27 0.17 -22.23
C ALA A 51 -0.20 -0.88 -21.91
N ALA A 52 0.20 -1.62 -22.94
CA ALA A 52 1.32 -2.55 -22.86
C ALA A 52 2.67 -1.83 -23.02
N TYR A 53 3.66 -2.23 -22.23
CA TYR A 53 5.03 -1.70 -22.29
C TYR A 53 6.07 -2.82 -22.15
N ASP A 54 7.27 -2.57 -22.67
CA ASP A 54 8.40 -3.48 -22.52
C ASP A 54 8.92 -3.47 -21.05
N PRO A 55 8.97 -4.63 -20.37
CA PRO A 55 9.51 -4.74 -19.01
C PRO A 55 11.00 -4.41 -18.91
N LYS A 56 11.77 -4.36 -20.01
CA LYS A 56 13.17 -3.93 -19.99
C LYS A 56 13.34 -2.42 -19.84
N SER A 57 12.28 -1.65 -20.08
CA SER A 57 12.31 -0.17 -20.09
C SER A 57 11.46 0.44 -18.95
N VAL A 58 11.37 -0.23 -17.80
CA VAL A 58 10.47 0.10 -16.67
C VAL A 58 10.42 1.59 -16.34
N ALA A 59 11.56 2.20 -16.01
CA ALA A 59 11.61 3.59 -15.54
C ALA A 59 11.06 4.57 -16.60
N ARG A 60 11.43 4.36 -17.87
CA ARG A 60 10.94 5.17 -18.99
C ARG A 60 9.45 4.95 -19.20
N SER A 61 9.00 3.70 -19.16
CA SER A 61 7.60 3.31 -19.37
C SER A 61 6.68 3.89 -18.29
N LEU A 62 7.05 3.77 -17.02
CA LEU A 62 6.31 4.34 -15.89
C LEU A 62 6.23 5.87 -15.98
N LYS A 63 7.35 6.57 -16.16
CA LYS A 63 7.39 8.04 -16.29
C LYS A 63 6.58 8.53 -17.50
N LYS A 64 6.70 7.83 -18.64
CA LYS A 64 5.94 8.14 -19.86
C LYS A 64 4.43 7.96 -19.63
N HIS A 65 4.01 6.83 -19.04
CA HIS A 65 2.60 6.56 -18.78
C HIS A 65 2.01 7.54 -17.76
N HIS A 66 2.72 7.77 -16.65
CA HIS A 66 2.32 8.75 -15.63
C HIS A 66 2.15 10.15 -16.24
N LYS A 67 3.07 10.61 -17.10
CA LYS A 67 2.94 11.89 -17.80
C LYS A 67 1.68 11.94 -18.68
N ARG A 68 1.33 10.86 -19.38
CA ARG A 68 0.10 10.80 -20.19
C ARG A 68 -1.15 10.93 -19.33
N VAL A 69 -1.21 10.22 -18.20
CA VAL A 69 -2.31 10.31 -17.24
C VAL A 69 -2.42 11.74 -16.67
N MET A 70 -1.30 12.31 -16.23
CA MET A 70 -1.28 13.64 -15.63
C MET A 70 -1.58 14.76 -16.62
N ASN A 71 -1.37 14.58 -17.92
CA ASN A 71 -1.85 15.54 -18.92
C ASN A 71 -3.39 15.64 -18.96
N ILE A 72 -4.10 14.57 -18.57
CA ILE A 72 -5.58 14.54 -18.50
C ILE A 72 -6.06 15.02 -17.14
N LEU A 73 -5.42 14.56 -16.06
CA LEU A 73 -5.83 14.87 -14.68
C LEU A 73 -5.38 16.26 -14.20
N GLY A 74 -4.21 16.71 -14.67
CA GLY A 74 -3.59 17.97 -14.25
C GLY A 74 -4.46 19.20 -14.48
N PRO A 75 -5.06 19.39 -15.68
CA PRO A 75 -6.01 20.49 -15.93
C PRO A 75 -7.23 20.48 -14.98
N ARG A 76 -7.58 19.31 -14.46
CA ARG A 76 -8.69 19.11 -13.50
C ARG A 76 -8.24 19.19 -12.04
N ARG A 77 -6.95 19.48 -11.78
CA ARG A 77 -6.31 19.44 -10.46
C ARG A 77 -6.52 18.11 -9.73
N GLN A 78 -6.61 17.02 -10.48
CA GLN A 78 -6.73 15.67 -9.95
C GLN A 78 -5.36 14.99 -9.96
N LYS A 79 -5.16 14.10 -9.00
CA LYS A 79 -4.02 13.16 -8.96
C LYS A 79 -4.48 11.77 -9.41
N LEU A 80 -3.54 10.89 -9.72
CA LEU A 80 -3.82 9.47 -9.93
C LEU A 80 -3.89 8.75 -8.57
N ASP A 81 -5.02 8.15 -8.23
CA ASP A 81 -5.21 7.45 -6.95
C ASP A 81 -4.59 6.06 -6.94
N LEU A 82 -4.66 5.33 -8.06
CA LEU A 82 -4.14 3.96 -8.16
C LEU A 82 -3.58 3.62 -9.54
N LEU A 83 -2.41 2.98 -9.57
CA LEU A 83 -1.87 2.33 -10.77
C LEU A 83 -1.89 0.81 -10.62
N ILE A 84 -2.68 0.13 -11.46
CA ILE A 84 -2.67 -1.33 -11.58
C ILE A 84 -1.57 -1.74 -12.55
N LEU A 85 -0.78 -2.76 -12.19
CA LEU A 85 0.32 -3.27 -13.01
C LEU A 85 0.16 -4.76 -13.21
N ILE A 86 0.03 -5.21 -14.45
CA ILE A 86 0.08 -6.64 -14.80
C ILE A 86 1.52 -7.00 -15.11
N LEU A 87 2.07 -7.97 -14.39
CA LEU A 87 3.46 -8.40 -14.48
C LEU A 87 3.53 -9.85 -15.00
N PRO A 88 4.59 -10.21 -15.74
CA PRO A 88 4.85 -11.61 -16.04
C PRO A 88 5.10 -12.41 -14.75
N ASP A 89 4.84 -13.72 -14.78
CA ASP A 89 5.02 -14.59 -13.61
C ASP A 89 6.50 -14.68 -13.19
N ASN A 90 7.42 -14.66 -14.17
CA ASN A 90 8.87 -14.61 -13.98
C ASN A 90 9.37 -13.16 -14.00
N ASN A 91 9.08 -12.40 -12.96
CA ASN A 91 9.35 -10.97 -12.94
C ASN A 91 10.75 -10.54 -12.43
N GLY A 92 11.60 -11.43 -11.92
CA GLY A 92 12.98 -11.06 -11.54
C GLY A 92 13.06 -9.78 -10.69
N THR A 93 13.82 -8.78 -11.14
CA THR A 93 13.93 -7.47 -10.46
C THR A 93 12.78 -6.50 -10.77
N LEU A 94 11.94 -6.80 -11.77
CA LEU A 94 10.89 -5.89 -12.29
C LEU A 94 9.96 -5.41 -11.18
N TYR A 95 9.51 -6.31 -10.29
CA TYR A 95 8.64 -5.93 -9.19
C TYR A 95 9.31 -4.91 -8.26
N GLY A 96 10.56 -5.16 -7.87
CA GLY A 96 11.33 -4.28 -7.01
C GLY A 96 11.59 -2.91 -7.64
N ASP A 97 11.96 -2.90 -8.92
CA ASP A 97 12.19 -1.65 -9.67
C ASP A 97 10.91 -0.82 -9.81
N ILE A 98 9.78 -1.46 -10.15
CA ILE A 98 8.47 -0.80 -10.22
C ILE A 98 8.12 -0.18 -8.87
N LYS A 99 8.28 -0.95 -7.79
CA LYS A 99 7.92 -0.52 -6.44
C LYS A 99 8.77 0.65 -5.99
N ARG A 100 10.09 0.55 -6.11
CA ARG A 100 11.01 1.64 -5.82
C ARG A 100 10.63 2.90 -6.60
N ILE A 101 10.53 2.82 -7.92
CA ILE A 101 10.27 4.01 -8.77
C ILE A 101 8.90 4.64 -8.46
N LEU A 102 7.85 3.85 -8.24
CA LEU A 102 6.51 4.38 -7.97
C LEU A 102 6.39 4.98 -6.58
N GLU A 103 7.03 4.37 -5.58
CA GLU A 103 6.91 4.80 -4.19
C GLU A 103 7.92 5.91 -3.83
N THR A 104 9.06 6.03 -4.54
CA THR A 104 10.05 7.10 -4.33
C THR A 104 9.98 8.22 -5.37
N ASP A 105 10.11 7.90 -6.66
CA ASP A 105 10.35 8.92 -7.69
C ASP A 105 9.04 9.55 -8.19
N ILE A 106 7.95 8.76 -8.25
CA ILE A 106 6.68 9.18 -8.86
C ILE A 106 5.62 9.50 -7.79
N GLY A 107 5.63 8.82 -6.65
CA GLY A 107 4.67 9.03 -5.56
C GLY A 107 3.25 8.56 -5.88
N VAL A 108 3.10 7.38 -6.50
CA VAL A 108 1.80 6.81 -6.88
C VAL A 108 1.57 5.46 -6.22
N VAL A 109 0.41 5.33 -5.58
CA VAL A 109 -0.05 4.07 -5.00
C VAL A 109 -0.25 3.03 -6.11
N SER A 110 0.30 1.83 -5.91
CA SER A 110 0.32 0.80 -6.95
C SER A 110 -0.13 -0.57 -6.46
N GLN A 111 -0.76 -1.33 -7.36
CA GLN A 111 -1.15 -2.73 -7.13
C GLN A 111 -0.67 -3.61 -8.29
N CYS A 112 0.32 -4.47 -8.00
CA CYS A 112 0.88 -5.41 -8.97
C CYS A 112 0.10 -6.74 -8.95
N CYS A 113 -0.23 -7.25 -10.12
CA CYS A 113 -0.93 -8.51 -10.35
C CYS A 113 -0.14 -9.36 -11.34
N LEU A 114 -0.04 -10.66 -11.10
CA LEU A 114 0.71 -11.57 -11.98
C LEU A 114 -0.17 -12.08 -13.13
N ALA A 115 0.44 -12.31 -14.29
CA ALA A 115 -0.23 -12.77 -15.51
C ALA A 115 -1.03 -14.06 -15.32
N LYS A 116 -0.56 -15.03 -14.51
CA LYS A 116 -1.34 -16.23 -14.19
C LYS A 116 -2.74 -15.94 -13.63
N HIS A 117 -2.91 -14.84 -12.91
CA HIS A 117 -4.20 -14.46 -12.33
C HIS A 117 -5.12 -13.75 -13.32
N VAL A 118 -4.55 -13.25 -14.43
CA VAL A 118 -5.31 -12.74 -15.58
C VAL A 118 -5.88 -13.91 -16.39
N PHE A 119 -5.09 -14.95 -16.62
CA PHE A 119 -5.54 -16.13 -17.37
C PHE A 119 -6.42 -17.09 -16.56
N MET A 120 -6.18 -17.20 -15.26
CA MET A 120 -6.96 -18.03 -14.35
C MET A 120 -7.56 -17.19 -13.23
N PRO A 121 -8.53 -16.31 -13.55
CA PRO A 121 -9.16 -15.45 -12.55
C PRO A 121 -9.93 -16.29 -11.54
N LYS A 122 -9.62 -16.09 -10.26
CA LYS A 122 -10.33 -16.73 -9.14
C LYS A 122 -10.99 -15.65 -8.29
N LYS A 123 -12.27 -15.82 -7.95
CA LYS A 123 -12.99 -14.88 -7.08
C LYS A 123 -12.24 -14.59 -5.76
N GLN A 124 -11.66 -15.63 -5.15
CA GLN A 124 -10.86 -15.47 -3.94
C GLN A 124 -9.61 -14.60 -4.15
N TYR A 125 -8.98 -14.68 -5.32
CA TYR A 125 -7.83 -13.83 -5.65
C TYR A 125 -8.25 -12.36 -5.69
N PHE A 126 -9.32 -12.05 -6.42
CA PHE A 126 -9.84 -10.68 -6.48
C PHE A 126 -10.25 -10.16 -5.10
N ALA A 127 -10.91 -10.97 -4.27
CA ALA A 127 -11.26 -10.58 -2.91
C ALA A 127 -10.01 -10.21 -2.09
N ASN A 128 -8.96 -11.03 -2.17
CA ASN A 128 -7.70 -10.75 -1.48
C ASN A 128 -6.99 -9.49 -2.02
N VAL A 129 -7.06 -9.23 -3.33
CA VAL A 129 -6.50 -8.00 -3.93
C VAL A 129 -7.34 -6.78 -3.54
N ALA A 130 -8.67 -6.88 -3.52
CA ALA A 130 -9.57 -5.82 -3.09
C ALA A 130 -9.28 -5.41 -1.63
N LEU A 131 -9.02 -6.38 -0.73
CA LEU A 131 -8.58 -6.08 0.65
C LEU A 131 -7.27 -5.26 0.68
N LYS A 132 -6.32 -5.54 -0.21
CA LYS A 132 -5.06 -4.77 -0.30
C LYS A 132 -5.29 -3.37 -0.84
N ILE A 133 -6.09 -3.23 -1.90
CA ILE A 133 -6.41 -1.95 -2.50
C ILE A 133 -7.19 -1.08 -1.50
N ASN A 134 -8.13 -1.65 -0.76
CA ASN A 134 -8.94 -0.92 0.21
C ASN A 134 -8.08 -0.18 1.24
N VAL A 135 -7.09 -0.87 1.83
CA VAL A 135 -6.17 -0.27 2.81
C VAL A 135 -5.29 0.80 2.16
N LYS A 136 -4.81 0.56 0.93
CA LYS A 136 -4.01 1.53 0.16
C LYS A 136 -4.81 2.79 -0.22
N ALA A 137 -6.12 2.65 -0.41
CA ALA A 137 -7.05 3.75 -0.65
C ALA A 137 -7.58 4.39 0.65
N GLY A 138 -7.02 4.01 1.81
CA GLY A 138 -7.34 4.60 3.11
C GLY A 138 -8.58 4.02 3.83
N GLY A 139 -9.19 2.97 3.28
CA GLY A 139 -10.29 2.23 3.89
C GLY A 139 -9.83 1.24 4.97
N ARG A 140 -10.78 0.67 5.72
CA ARG A 140 -10.52 -0.35 6.76
C ARG A 140 -11.27 -1.64 6.43
N ASN A 141 -10.53 -2.75 6.40
CA ASN A 141 -11.11 -4.06 6.11
C ASN A 141 -11.90 -4.60 7.30
N THR A 142 -11.31 -4.52 8.49
CA THR A 142 -11.82 -5.07 9.75
C THR A 142 -11.49 -4.12 10.90
N VAL A 143 -12.26 -4.21 11.98
CA VAL A 143 -12.02 -3.53 13.26
C VAL A 143 -12.47 -4.45 14.37
N LEU A 144 -11.78 -4.42 15.51
CA LEU A 144 -12.23 -5.16 16.68
C LEU A 144 -13.47 -4.49 17.26
N VAL A 145 -14.55 -5.26 17.44
CA VAL A 145 -15.79 -4.75 18.05
C VAL A 145 -15.51 -4.17 19.44
N SER A 146 -14.68 -4.84 20.24
CA SER A 146 -14.25 -4.35 21.56
C SER A 146 -13.50 -3.01 21.50
N ALA A 147 -12.85 -2.67 20.38
CA ALA A 147 -12.21 -1.38 20.20
C ALA A 147 -13.26 -0.27 19.99
N LEU A 148 -14.26 -0.54 19.14
CA LEU A 148 -15.40 0.37 18.92
C LEU A 148 -16.20 0.59 20.21
N GLU A 149 -16.43 -0.47 20.97
CA GLU A 149 -17.16 -0.42 22.24
C GLU A 149 -16.32 0.11 23.41
N ARG A 150 -15.04 0.46 23.18
CA ARG A 150 -14.09 0.91 24.22
C ARG A 150 -13.91 -0.08 25.38
N LYS A 151 -14.08 -1.37 25.10
CA LYS A 151 -13.94 -2.49 26.05
C LYS A 151 -12.55 -3.10 26.07
N LEU A 152 -11.64 -2.68 25.19
CA LEU A 152 -10.24 -3.10 25.26
C LEU A 152 -9.61 -2.57 26.56
N PRO A 153 -9.09 -3.43 27.45
CA PRO A 153 -8.44 -3.00 28.67
C PRO A 153 -7.29 -2.04 28.37
N ARG A 154 -7.24 -0.90 29.08
CA ARG A 154 -6.29 0.21 28.92
C ARG A 154 -6.42 0.96 27.58
N ILE A 155 -6.35 0.27 26.45
CA ILE A 155 -6.36 0.84 25.09
C ILE A 155 -7.67 1.55 24.77
N GLY A 156 -8.82 0.97 25.10
CA GLY A 156 -10.13 1.54 24.74
C GLY A 156 -10.53 2.77 25.57
N LYS A 157 -9.88 3.00 26.72
CA LYS A 157 -10.25 4.05 27.68
C LYS A 157 -9.48 5.34 27.50
N ILE A 158 -8.25 5.25 26.99
CA ILE A 158 -7.30 6.35 26.90
C ILE A 158 -6.74 6.34 25.48
N PRO A 159 -6.63 7.49 24.80
CA PRO A 159 -5.91 7.58 23.52
C PRO A 159 -4.56 6.88 23.63
N THR A 160 -4.33 5.88 22.79
CA THR A 160 -3.16 4.98 22.90
C THR A 160 -2.58 4.76 21.51
N ILE A 161 -1.28 5.02 21.35
CA ILE A 161 -0.53 4.67 20.14
C ILE A 161 0.13 3.30 20.34
N ILE A 162 -0.04 2.40 19.37
CA ILE A 162 0.64 1.11 19.30
C ILE A 162 1.80 1.21 18.32
N PHE A 163 3.00 0.86 18.80
CA PHE A 163 4.19 0.73 17.96
C PHE A 163 4.52 -0.73 17.72
N GLY A 164 4.87 -1.05 16.48
CA GLY A 164 5.53 -2.29 16.10
C GLY A 164 6.83 -1.96 15.38
N ALA A 165 7.93 -2.57 15.77
CA ALA A 165 9.22 -2.30 15.17
C ALA A 165 9.97 -3.60 14.91
N ASP A 166 10.69 -3.63 13.80
CA ASP A 166 11.48 -4.77 13.35
C ASP A 166 12.86 -4.32 12.86
N VAL A 167 13.85 -5.20 13.00
CA VAL A 167 15.17 -5.07 12.38
C VAL A 167 15.37 -6.25 11.45
N SER A 168 15.69 -5.95 10.21
CA SER A 168 15.95 -6.92 9.16
C SER A 168 17.42 -6.84 8.74
N HIS A 169 18.10 -7.98 8.73
CA HIS A 169 19.48 -8.10 8.24
C HIS A 169 19.48 -8.77 6.86
N PRO A 170 19.59 -8.00 5.75
CA PRO A 170 19.82 -8.55 4.42
C PRO A 170 21.25 -9.13 4.28
N HIS A 171 21.78 -9.22 3.05
CA HIS A 171 23.10 -9.78 2.75
C HIS A 171 24.22 -9.24 3.67
N PRO A 172 25.31 -9.99 3.88
CA PRO A 172 26.39 -9.59 4.79
C PRO A 172 26.87 -8.16 4.53
N GLY A 173 26.79 -7.29 5.54
CA GLY A 173 27.21 -5.89 5.46
C GLY A 173 26.09 -4.85 5.41
N GLU A 174 24.83 -5.27 5.23
CA GLU A 174 23.67 -4.38 5.24
C GLU A 174 22.73 -4.71 6.42
N GLY A 175 22.05 -3.70 6.94
CA GLY A 175 21.06 -3.77 8.02
C GLY A 175 20.01 -2.69 7.85
N CYS A 176 18.77 -2.94 8.26
CA CYS A 176 17.70 -1.96 8.17
C CYS A 176 16.70 -2.12 9.32
N SER A 177 16.24 -1.02 9.89
CA SER A 177 15.12 -1.01 10.83
C SER A 177 13.85 -0.46 10.19
N SER A 178 12.72 -1.00 10.62
CA SER A 178 11.41 -0.57 10.12
C SER A 178 10.40 -0.37 11.27
N PRO A 179 10.46 0.76 12.00
CA PRO A 179 9.42 1.08 12.97
C PRO A 179 8.10 1.48 12.30
N SER A 180 6.99 1.12 12.93
CA SER A 180 5.64 1.48 12.52
C SER A 180 4.79 1.88 13.72
N ALA A 181 3.84 2.78 13.52
CA ALA A 181 2.96 3.27 14.57
C ALA A 181 1.52 3.44 14.08
N SER A 182 0.57 3.13 14.96
CA SER A 182 -0.86 3.33 14.70
C SER A 182 -1.19 4.81 14.48
N GLN A 183 -2.01 5.10 13.48
CA GLN A 183 -2.41 6.45 13.06
C GLN A 183 -3.84 6.80 13.49
N ASP A 184 -4.55 5.86 14.10
CA ASP A 184 -5.94 6.02 14.50
C ASP A 184 -6.24 5.34 15.85
N TRP A 185 -7.15 5.97 16.60
CA TRP A 185 -7.72 5.48 17.84
C TRP A 185 -9.20 5.85 17.90
N PRO A 186 -10.09 5.01 18.46
CA PRO A 186 -9.81 3.74 19.15
C PRO A 186 -9.63 2.52 18.23
N GLU A 187 -9.84 2.64 16.93
CA GLU A 187 -9.92 1.49 16.03
C GLU A 187 -8.59 0.79 15.78
N ILE A 188 -7.47 1.53 15.78
CA ILE A 188 -6.10 1.01 15.64
C ILE A 188 -5.98 0.07 14.43
N THR A 189 -6.35 0.60 13.27
CA THR A 189 -6.41 -0.14 12.00
C THR A 189 -5.49 0.42 10.94
N LYS A 190 -5.02 1.66 11.12
CA LYS A 190 -4.12 2.36 10.19
C LYS A 190 -2.75 2.47 10.82
N TYR A 191 -1.72 2.17 10.05
CA TYR A 191 -0.34 2.25 10.48
C TYR A 191 0.46 3.03 9.45
N ALA A 192 1.36 3.86 9.94
CA ALA A 192 2.43 4.45 9.13
C ALA A 192 3.73 3.74 9.51
N GLY A 193 4.62 3.57 8.54
CA GLY A 193 5.93 2.94 8.74
C GLY A 193 7.03 3.86 8.24
N LEU A 194 8.15 3.83 8.94
CA LEU A 194 9.42 4.41 8.53
C LEU A 194 10.42 3.27 8.32
N VAL A 195 11.36 3.48 7.41
CA VAL A 195 12.41 2.52 7.10
C VAL A 195 13.73 3.27 7.08
N SER A 196 14.70 2.82 7.87
CA SER A 196 15.99 3.49 8.05
C SER A 196 17.13 2.49 7.96
N PRO A 197 18.21 2.80 7.20
CA PRO A 197 19.39 1.95 7.14
C PRO A 197 20.11 1.92 8.50
N GLN A 198 20.67 0.77 8.84
CA GLN A 198 21.44 0.56 10.08
C GLN A 198 22.69 -0.27 9.83
N THR A 199 23.60 -0.26 10.81
CA THR A 199 24.81 -1.06 10.70
C THR A 199 24.48 -2.55 10.82
N HIS A 200 25.30 -3.39 10.19
CA HIS A 200 25.05 -4.83 10.15
C HIS A 200 25.08 -5.45 11.56
N ARG A 201 24.10 -6.31 11.89
CA ARG A 201 23.93 -6.99 13.20
C ARG A 201 23.60 -6.06 14.36
N GLU A 202 23.15 -4.85 14.07
CA GLU A 202 22.66 -3.94 15.08
C GLU A 202 21.17 -4.21 15.33
N GLU A 203 20.85 -4.85 16.45
CA GLU A 203 19.46 -5.15 16.85
C GLU A 203 18.77 -3.94 17.51
N VAL A 204 19.54 -2.94 17.93
CA VAL A 204 19.01 -1.74 18.56
C VAL A 204 18.61 -0.75 17.48
N ILE A 205 17.33 -0.36 17.47
CA ILE A 205 16.84 0.59 16.48
C ILE A 205 17.38 1.99 16.78
N ASN A 206 18.38 2.41 16.02
CA ASN A 206 18.89 3.77 16.03
C ASN A 206 17.84 4.78 15.58
N ASN A 207 17.84 5.96 16.21
CA ASN A 207 16.97 7.10 15.87
C ASN A 207 15.45 6.83 15.94
N LEU A 208 15.03 5.81 16.70
CA LEU A 208 13.61 5.47 16.90
C LEU A 208 12.78 6.65 17.44
N PHE A 209 13.40 7.59 18.15
CA PHE A 209 12.76 8.76 18.76
C PHE A 209 13.48 10.08 18.43
N ASN A 210 13.88 10.27 17.17
CA ASN A 210 14.34 11.60 16.74
C ASN A 210 13.14 12.50 16.38
N GLU A 211 13.37 13.81 16.25
CA GLU A 211 12.33 14.79 15.93
C GLU A 211 11.60 14.49 14.60
N GLU A 212 12.29 13.89 13.63
CA GLU A 212 11.71 13.50 12.34
C GLU A 212 10.72 12.33 12.49
N THR A 213 11.10 11.28 13.23
CA THR A 213 10.25 10.13 13.54
C THR A 213 9.04 10.57 14.38
N ALA A 214 9.25 11.49 15.32
CA ALA A 214 8.17 12.07 16.12
C ALA A 214 7.19 12.87 15.24
N HIS A 215 7.69 13.77 14.39
CA HIS A 215 6.85 14.58 13.49
C HIS A 215 6.10 13.71 12.47
N PHE A 216 6.73 12.68 11.92
CA PHE A 216 6.09 11.76 10.97
C PHE A 216 4.86 11.06 11.57
N PHE A 217 4.95 10.63 12.84
CA PHE A 217 3.82 10.01 13.53
C PHE A 217 2.83 11.04 14.14
N GLN A 218 3.15 12.35 14.12
CA GLN A 218 2.27 13.45 14.53
C GLN A 218 1.23 13.82 13.45
N GLU A 219 1.46 13.50 12.18
CA GLU A 219 0.52 13.81 11.08
C GLU A 219 -0.75 12.95 11.08
N GLY A 220 -0.83 11.94 11.94
CA GLY A 220 -2.07 11.23 12.26
C GLY A 220 -3.06 12.12 13.01
N ASN A 221 -4.30 11.65 13.21
CA ASN A 221 -5.38 12.41 13.86
C ASN A 221 -5.18 12.52 15.40
N TRP A 222 -3.96 12.85 15.83
CA TRP A 222 -3.47 12.89 17.21
C TRP A 222 -3.37 14.32 17.77
N MET A 223 -4.07 15.29 17.14
CA MET A 223 -4.11 16.66 17.63
C MET A 223 -4.71 16.70 19.05
N HIS A 224 -3.82 16.95 20.03
CA HIS A 224 -4.05 17.24 21.46
C HIS A 224 -3.78 16.18 22.53
N THR A 225 -3.16 15.02 22.26
CA THR A 225 -3.01 13.97 23.30
C THR A 225 -1.63 13.31 23.40
N TRP A 226 -0.56 14.09 23.57
CA TRP A 226 0.80 13.56 23.76
C TRP A 226 1.12 13.05 25.17
N GLU A 227 0.23 13.23 26.16
CA GLU A 227 0.55 12.86 27.55
C GLU A 227 0.18 11.42 27.94
N ASN A 228 -0.37 10.59 27.05
CA ASN A 228 -0.97 9.34 27.48
C ASN A 228 -0.52 8.11 26.68
N HIS A 229 0.34 7.32 27.34
CA HIS A 229 0.57 5.88 27.16
C HIS A 229 0.98 5.38 25.74
N ILE A 230 2.28 5.06 25.61
CA ILE A 230 2.84 4.27 24.51
C ILE A 230 2.84 2.80 24.92
N LEU A 231 2.21 1.92 24.14
CA LEU A 231 2.38 0.48 24.27
C LEU A 231 3.40 -0.01 23.23
N GLN A 232 4.51 -0.57 23.70
CA GLN A 232 5.54 -1.20 22.87
C GLN A 232 5.27 -2.71 22.80
N GLY A 233 4.99 -3.21 21.60
CA GLY A 233 4.92 -4.65 21.32
C GLY A 233 6.18 -5.11 20.60
N TRP A 234 6.92 -6.04 21.19
CA TRP A 234 8.01 -6.75 20.51
C TRP A 234 7.38 -7.84 19.64
N CYS A 235 7.49 -7.75 18.31
CA CYS A 235 7.05 -8.83 17.43
C CYS A 235 8.24 -9.74 17.14
N GLN A 236 8.31 -10.89 17.82
CA GLN A 236 9.22 -11.97 17.43
C GLN A 236 8.80 -12.52 16.05
N GLN A 237 9.75 -12.49 15.12
CA GLN A 237 9.89 -13.30 13.90
C GLN A 237 8.67 -14.13 13.46
N TRP A 238 8.12 -13.80 12.30
CA TRP A 238 7.50 -14.80 11.42
C TRP A 238 8.16 -14.73 10.04
N THR A 239 9.23 -15.50 9.89
CA THR A 239 9.69 -15.98 8.58
C THR A 239 8.66 -16.96 8.02
N ALA A 240 8.17 -16.69 6.82
CA ALA A 240 7.61 -17.70 5.91
C ALA A 240 8.15 -17.42 4.51
#